data_AF-A0A9D7H602-F1
#
_entry.id   AF-A0A9D7H602-F1
#
_cell.length_a   1.000
_cell.length_b   1.000
_cell.length_c   1.000
_cell.angle_alpha   90.00
_cell.angle_beta   90.00
_cell.angle_gamma   90.00
#
_symmetry.space_group_name_H-M   'P 1'
#
loop_
_entity.id
_entity.type
_entity.pdbx_description
1 polymer ?
#
loop_
_entity_poly.entity_id
_entity_poly.type
_entity_poly.pdbx_seq_one_letter_code
_entity_poly.pdbx_strand_id
1 'polypeptide(L)'
;MRKHWRRTHEHRAHHDNGNACGGFALQPARFEDIPDWTSVDLAPALTAFRRACEGRRQRDPTASLPGSGRYGGTVADWQPACNAAQSVAPGGERAFFEANFIPQMVRGTGEARLTAYYEPVIEARRVPDAVYSAPLVRRPGDMVTVDVAAFAEAYDNEALRGAPRALTGQINGTQVRPYPKRDSINPSPDQAFAWAHPVDVYNLQIQGSGRIAFPDGTQERAAFAAQNGYRWRSALGALRDSGQLQGGATWSNFRTWSDRNGAEATQHALNADPSYVFFQEERIDDPSAGPRGAAGVPLTPMGSIAVDPAFHPYGAVVFVDGEYNSQPFRHLLVAQDTGGAIRRGPLRGDVFFGSGSEAGRAAERMNAPARWWTLTPRGAPIS
;
A
#
# COMPACT_ATOMS: atom_id res chain seq x y z
N MET A 1 -24.45 53.52 -49.70
CA MET A 1 -24.23 52.96 -48.35
C MET A 1 -23.21 51.81 -48.44
N ARG A 2 -22.06 51.98 -47.77
CA ARG A 2 -21.05 50.99 -47.29
C ARG A 2 -20.49 49.96 -48.31
N LYS A 3 -19.40 50.25 -49.05
CA LYS A 3 -17.95 50.10 -48.72
C LYS A 3 -17.48 48.69 -48.33
N HIS A 4 -16.78 48.04 -49.27
CA HIS A 4 -15.75 47.01 -49.06
C HIS A 4 -14.65 47.50 -48.11
N TRP A 5 -14.16 46.62 -47.23
CA TRP A 5 -12.78 46.64 -46.75
C TRP A 5 -12.27 45.20 -46.49
N ARG A 6 -11.16 44.89 -47.16
CA ARG A 6 -10.28 43.75 -46.92
C ARG A 6 -9.79 43.75 -45.47
N ARG A 7 -9.66 42.58 -44.85
CA ARG A 7 -8.75 42.38 -43.72
C ARG A 7 -7.58 41.53 -44.17
N THR A 8 -6.43 42.16 -44.05
CA THR A 8 -5.06 41.68 -44.24
C THR A 8 -4.68 40.66 -43.18
N HIS A 9 -3.84 39.70 -43.61
CA HIS A 9 -3.06 38.84 -42.74
C HIS A 9 -2.22 39.66 -41.75
N GLU A 10 -2.36 39.37 -40.46
CA GLU A 10 -1.35 39.66 -39.46
C GLU A 10 -0.88 38.34 -38.85
N HIS A 11 0.34 37.96 -39.21
CA HIS A 11 1.13 37.00 -38.46
C HIS A 11 1.39 37.59 -37.06
N ARG A 12 0.65 37.10 -36.06
CA ARG A 12 1.15 37.10 -34.68
C ARG A 12 1.67 35.71 -34.40
N ALA A 13 3.00 35.62 -34.35
CA ALA A 13 3.69 34.55 -33.67
C ALA A 13 3.14 34.47 -32.25
N HIS A 14 2.27 33.50 -31.99
CA HIS A 14 2.08 33.02 -30.65
C HIS A 14 3.39 32.33 -30.29
N HIS A 15 4.13 32.97 -29.39
CA HIS A 15 5.08 32.28 -28.56
C HIS A 15 4.38 31.04 -28.01
N ASP A 16 4.80 29.90 -28.53
CA ASP A 16 4.53 28.59 -27.97
C ASP A 16 5.27 28.58 -26.62
N ASN A 17 4.62 29.15 -25.61
CA ASN A 17 4.97 28.90 -24.22
C ASN A 17 4.65 27.43 -24.03
N GLY A 18 5.66 26.59 -24.32
CA GLY A 18 5.62 25.17 -24.14
C GLY A 18 4.94 24.87 -22.82
N ASN A 19 3.81 24.17 -22.92
CA ASN A 19 3.10 23.60 -21.80
C ASN A 19 4.13 23.05 -20.81
N ALA A 20 4.24 23.69 -19.65
CA ALA A 20 4.97 23.17 -18.52
C ALA A 20 4.25 21.89 -18.08
N CYS A 21 4.65 20.76 -18.68
CA CYS A 21 4.42 19.45 -18.10
C CYS A 21 5.11 19.46 -16.75
N GLY A 22 4.37 19.72 -15.68
CA GLY A 22 4.84 19.53 -14.31
C GLY A 22 5.02 18.04 -14.06
N GLY A 23 6.09 17.49 -14.63
CA GLY A 23 6.45 16.09 -14.61
C GLY A 23 7.24 15.72 -13.36
N PHE A 24 7.17 14.44 -12.99
CA PHE A 24 8.10 13.84 -12.03
C PHE A 24 9.55 14.09 -12.47
N ALA A 25 10.41 14.52 -11.55
CA ALA A 25 11.83 14.72 -11.79
C ALA A 25 12.65 14.43 -10.53
N LEU A 26 13.87 13.93 -10.73
CA LEU A 26 14.87 13.76 -9.69
C LEU A 26 15.89 14.88 -9.82
N GLN A 27 15.99 15.72 -8.79
CA GLN A 27 16.95 16.82 -8.73
C GLN A 27 18.17 16.39 -7.89
N PRO A 28 19.40 16.56 -8.37
CA PRO A 28 20.60 16.26 -7.59
C PRO A 28 20.60 16.95 -6.22
N ALA A 29 20.94 16.20 -5.19
CA ALA A 29 21.09 16.67 -3.83
C ALA A 29 22.35 16.07 -3.19
N ARG A 30 22.72 16.58 -2.02
CA ARG A 30 23.77 16.05 -1.13
C ARG A 30 23.13 15.61 0.18
N PHE A 31 23.80 14.75 0.94
CA PHE A 31 23.31 14.32 2.26
C PHE A 31 23.18 15.51 3.23
N GLU A 32 24.05 16.52 3.10
CA GLU A 32 23.96 17.79 3.83
C GLU A 32 22.68 18.58 3.54
N ASP A 33 22.04 18.36 2.38
CA ASP A 33 20.80 19.02 1.99
C ASP A 33 19.57 18.30 2.56
N ILE A 34 19.75 17.12 3.17
CA ILE A 34 18.70 16.35 3.84
C ILE A 34 18.59 16.79 5.31
N PRO A 35 17.43 17.31 5.75
CA PRO A 35 17.25 17.78 7.12
C PRO A 35 17.55 16.68 8.15
N ASP A 36 18.34 17.03 9.17
CA ASP A 36 18.71 16.15 10.29
C ASP A 36 19.34 14.82 9.89
N TRP A 37 19.91 14.70 8.68
CA TRP A 37 20.54 13.45 8.25
C TRP A 37 21.54 12.89 9.27
N THR A 38 22.26 13.76 9.98
CA THR A 38 23.24 13.41 11.01
C THR A 38 22.66 12.96 12.35
N SER A 39 21.34 13.04 12.56
CA SER A 39 20.68 12.60 13.81
C SER A 39 19.53 11.61 13.59
N VAL A 40 19.02 11.44 12.35
CA VAL A 40 17.98 10.45 12.05
C VAL A 40 18.48 9.03 12.32
N ASP A 41 17.62 8.20 12.93
CA ASP A 41 17.80 6.77 13.08
C ASP A 41 17.58 6.05 11.74
N LEU A 42 18.61 5.30 11.31
CA LEU A 42 18.65 4.60 10.02
C LEU A 42 18.55 3.08 10.17
N ALA A 43 18.48 2.55 11.40
CA ALA A 43 18.41 1.11 11.64
C ALA A 43 17.13 0.45 11.08
N PRO A 44 15.94 1.06 11.20
CA PRO A 44 14.73 0.52 10.56
C PRO A 44 14.87 0.47 9.03
N ALA A 45 15.45 1.50 8.43
CA ALA A 45 15.68 1.59 6.99
C ALA A 45 16.64 0.51 6.49
N LEU A 46 17.75 0.28 7.21
CA LEU A 46 18.70 -0.78 6.85
C LEU A 46 18.07 -2.17 6.97
N THR A 47 17.26 -2.41 8.00
CA THR A 47 16.52 -3.66 8.17
C THR A 47 15.55 -3.89 7.00
N ALA A 48 14.77 -2.88 6.64
CA ALA A 48 13.88 -2.93 5.49
C ALA A 48 14.66 -3.16 4.18
N PHE A 49 15.80 -2.47 4.01
CA PHE A 49 16.64 -2.60 2.83
C PHE A 49 17.19 -4.03 2.66
N ARG A 50 17.67 -4.66 3.75
CA ARG A 50 18.10 -6.07 3.76
C ARG A 50 16.98 -7.02 3.34
N ARG A 51 15.76 -6.82 3.87
CA ARG A 51 14.59 -7.61 3.47
C ARG A 51 14.28 -7.44 1.97
N ALA A 52 14.39 -6.21 1.45
CA ALA A 52 14.23 -5.95 0.02
C ALA A 52 15.33 -6.64 -0.82
N CYS A 53 16.58 -6.68 -0.35
CA CYS A 53 17.68 -7.41 -0.99
C CYS A 53 17.41 -8.92 -1.07
N GLU A 54 16.92 -9.52 0.01
CA GLU A 54 16.58 -10.96 -0.02
C GLU A 54 15.46 -11.25 -1.03
N GLY A 55 14.43 -10.40 -1.07
CA GLY A 55 13.31 -10.56 -2.02
C GLY A 55 13.69 -10.42 -3.51
N ARG A 56 14.88 -9.91 -3.82
CA ARG A 56 15.40 -9.82 -5.20
C ARG A 56 16.57 -10.74 -5.50
N ARG A 57 17.04 -11.54 -4.54
CA ARG A 57 18.22 -12.42 -4.67
C ARG A 57 18.16 -13.38 -5.86
N GLN A 58 16.96 -13.83 -6.21
CA GLN A 58 16.73 -14.78 -7.32
C GLN A 58 16.19 -14.12 -8.59
N ARG A 59 16.12 -12.79 -8.65
CA ARG A 59 15.62 -12.08 -9.84
C ARG A 59 16.71 -11.99 -10.89
N ASP A 60 16.28 -11.91 -12.15
CA ASP A 60 17.16 -11.62 -13.28
C ASP A 60 17.92 -10.30 -13.02
N PRO A 61 19.27 -10.31 -13.01
CA PRO A 61 20.07 -9.11 -12.78
C PRO A 61 19.79 -7.98 -13.78
N THR A 62 19.36 -8.30 -14.99
CA THR A 62 19.09 -7.34 -16.07
C THR A 62 17.67 -6.77 -16.03
N ALA A 63 16.77 -7.37 -15.24
CA ALA A 63 15.42 -6.88 -15.10
C ALA A 63 15.39 -5.57 -14.30
N SER A 64 14.47 -4.69 -14.67
CA SER A 64 14.12 -3.52 -13.86
C SER A 64 13.62 -3.94 -12.48
N LEU A 65 13.74 -3.04 -11.51
CA LEU A 65 13.09 -3.25 -10.23
C LEU A 65 11.57 -3.45 -10.37
N PRO A 66 10.96 -4.28 -9.51
CA PRO A 66 9.51 -4.45 -9.49
C PRO A 66 8.76 -3.14 -9.24
N GLY A 67 7.51 -3.08 -9.75
CA GLY A 67 6.60 -1.98 -9.48
C GLY A 67 6.81 -0.75 -10.36
N SER A 68 7.04 -0.92 -11.68
CA SER A 68 6.93 0.10 -12.77
C SER A 68 7.48 1.51 -12.53
N GLY A 69 8.36 1.68 -11.53
CA GLY A 69 8.91 2.97 -11.16
C GLY A 69 9.76 3.57 -12.28
N ARG A 70 9.98 4.88 -12.18
CA ARG A 70 10.62 5.64 -13.26
C ARG A 70 12.14 5.65 -13.19
N TYR A 71 12.73 5.25 -12.06
CA TYR A 71 14.17 5.36 -11.79
C TYR A 71 14.72 4.10 -11.13
N GLY A 72 16.03 4.07 -10.88
CA GLY A 72 16.67 3.03 -10.08
C GLY A 72 17.28 1.87 -10.86
N GLY A 73 17.20 1.87 -12.20
CA GLY A 73 17.90 0.89 -13.03
C GLY A 73 17.43 -0.56 -12.84
N THR A 74 18.40 -1.46 -12.95
CA THR A 74 18.24 -2.91 -12.95
C THR A 74 18.54 -3.52 -11.58
N VAL A 75 18.17 -4.79 -11.38
CA VAL A 75 18.53 -5.53 -10.16
C VAL A 75 20.05 -5.55 -9.93
N ALA A 76 20.86 -5.65 -10.98
CA ALA A 76 22.33 -5.63 -10.91
C ALA A 76 22.89 -4.34 -10.30
N ASP A 77 22.27 -3.19 -10.61
CA ASP A 77 22.71 -1.88 -10.08
C ASP A 77 22.59 -1.79 -8.55
N TRP A 78 21.69 -2.58 -7.94
CA TRP A 78 21.50 -2.63 -6.50
C TRP A 78 22.33 -3.71 -5.80
N GLN A 79 22.92 -4.64 -6.55
CA GLN A 79 23.63 -5.78 -5.99
C GLN A 79 24.84 -5.37 -5.12
N PRO A 80 25.69 -4.38 -5.50
CA PRO A 80 26.80 -3.94 -4.65
C PRO A 80 26.33 -3.43 -3.28
N ALA A 81 25.30 -2.59 -3.27
CA ALA A 81 24.70 -2.08 -2.03
C ALA A 81 24.08 -3.21 -1.20
N CYS A 82 23.43 -4.19 -1.84
CA CYS A 82 22.89 -5.36 -1.15
C CYS A 82 23.96 -6.20 -0.49
N ASN A 83 25.09 -6.44 -1.15
CA ASN A 83 26.20 -7.19 -0.59
C ASN A 83 26.80 -6.43 0.61
N ALA A 84 27.04 -5.12 0.46
CA ALA A 84 27.57 -4.28 1.53
C ALA A 84 26.64 -4.21 2.75
N ALA A 85 25.32 -4.21 2.55
CA ALA A 85 24.34 -4.13 3.63
C ALA A 85 24.41 -5.33 4.58
N GLN A 86 24.82 -6.51 4.13
CA GLN A 86 24.81 -7.74 4.97
C GLN A 86 25.79 -7.66 6.14
N SER A 87 26.91 -6.93 5.99
CA SER A 87 27.98 -6.86 6.98
C SER A 87 27.92 -5.62 7.88
N VAL A 88 26.91 -4.77 7.74
CA VAL A 88 26.80 -3.53 8.53
C VAL A 88 26.44 -3.85 9.98
N ALA A 89 27.31 -3.50 10.91
CA ALA A 89 27.05 -3.57 12.34
C ALA A 89 26.17 -2.40 12.81
N PRO A 90 25.44 -2.53 13.94
CA PRO A 90 24.70 -1.42 14.54
C PRO A 90 25.58 -0.18 14.71
N GLY A 91 25.08 0.98 14.31
CA GLY A 91 25.81 2.26 14.28
C GLY A 91 26.56 2.53 12.97
N GLY A 92 26.69 1.54 12.08
CA GLY A 92 27.31 1.68 10.76
C GLY A 92 26.35 2.06 9.62
N GLU A 93 25.06 2.22 9.92
CA GLU A 93 23.99 2.40 8.93
C GLU A 93 24.21 3.64 8.07
N ARG A 94 24.60 4.75 8.70
CA ARG A 94 24.80 6.02 7.99
C ARG A 94 25.96 5.94 7.01
N ALA A 95 27.11 5.45 7.47
CA ALA A 95 28.28 5.24 6.62
C ALA A 95 27.94 4.32 5.44
N PHE A 96 27.12 3.30 5.66
CA PHE A 96 26.63 2.44 4.59
C PHE A 96 25.80 3.21 3.54
N PHE A 97 24.79 3.98 3.94
CA PHE A 97 23.96 4.72 2.99
C PHE A 97 24.76 5.80 2.24
N GLU A 98 25.66 6.50 2.93
CA GLU A 98 26.53 7.51 2.31
C GLU A 98 27.52 6.90 1.30
N ALA A 99 28.08 5.74 1.62
CA ALA A 99 29.03 5.05 0.75
C ALA A 99 28.38 4.47 -0.51
N ASN A 100 27.11 4.02 -0.44
CA ASN A 100 26.49 3.24 -1.51
C ASN A 100 25.48 4.02 -2.37
N PHE A 101 25.01 5.18 -1.92
CA PHE A 101 23.93 5.89 -2.59
C PHE A 101 24.22 7.37 -2.83
N ILE A 102 23.45 7.95 -3.75
CA ILE A 102 23.44 9.38 -4.08
C ILE A 102 22.01 9.91 -3.85
N PRO A 103 21.83 10.94 -3.01
CA PRO A 103 20.51 11.52 -2.76
C PRO A 103 20.04 12.36 -3.94
N GLN A 104 18.75 12.23 -4.23
CA GLN A 104 18.02 13.02 -5.23
C GLN A 104 16.77 13.57 -4.58
N MET A 105 16.53 14.87 -4.66
CA MET A 105 15.26 15.46 -4.25
C MET A 105 14.18 15.11 -5.26
N VAL A 106 13.04 14.59 -4.78
CA VAL A 106 11.92 14.22 -5.64
C VAL A 106 11.08 15.48 -5.91
N ARG A 107 10.88 15.79 -7.18
CA ARG A 107 9.96 16.83 -7.66
C ARG A 107 8.83 16.18 -8.42
N GLY A 108 7.64 16.76 -8.30
CA GLY A 108 6.47 16.30 -9.03
C GLY A 108 5.24 17.12 -8.68
N THR A 109 4.23 17.01 -9.53
CA THR A 109 2.90 17.57 -9.26
C THR A 109 2.04 16.57 -8.48
N GLY A 110 0.97 17.06 -7.88
CA GLY A 110 0.04 16.25 -7.10
C GLY A 110 0.16 16.49 -5.59
N GLU A 111 -0.52 15.64 -4.84
CA GLU A 111 -0.61 15.76 -3.40
C GLU A 111 0.69 15.29 -2.72
N ALA A 112 1.42 16.22 -2.12
CA ALA A 112 2.56 15.92 -1.28
C ALA A 112 2.10 15.62 0.15
N ARG A 113 1.78 14.36 0.45
CA ARG A 113 1.16 13.96 1.72
C ARG A 113 1.60 12.61 2.23
N LEU A 114 1.98 12.58 3.51
CA LEU A 114 2.19 11.37 4.29
C LEU A 114 0.99 11.06 5.16
N THR A 115 0.61 9.80 5.15
CA THR A 115 -0.24 9.17 6.15
C THR A 115 0.53 8.01 6.79
N ALA A 116 -0.10 7.27 7.69
CA ALA A 116 0.44 6.02 8.18
C ALA A 116 -0.62 4.91 8.24
N TYR A 117 -0.13 3.68 8.22
CA TYR A 117 -0.91 2.46 8.39
C TYR A 117 -0.20 1.48 9.34
N TYR A 118 -0.91 0.43 9.76
CA TYR A 118 -0.44 -0.53 10.74
C TYR A 118 -1.04 -1.92 10.51
N GLU A 119 -0.47 -2.92 11.16
CA GLU A 119 -0.99 -4.29 11.20
C GLU A 119 -1.84 -4.46 12.48
N PRO A 120 -3.18 -4.52 12.40
CA PRO A 120 -4.02 -4.73 13.58
C PRO A 120 -3.77 -6.10 14.21
N VAL A 121 -3.99 -6.18 15.52
CA VAL A 121 -4.05 -7.44 16.27
C VAL A 121 -5.49 -7.63 16.70
N ILE A 122 -6.12 -8.74 16.31
CA ILE A 122 -7.50 -9.06 16.66
C ILE A 122 -7.55 -10.38 17.43
N GLU A 123 -8.55 -10.53 18.30
CA GLU A 123 -8.82 -11.79 18.96
C GLU A 123 -9.58 -12.74 18.03
N ALA A 124 -9.18 -14.01 18.03
CA ALA A 124 -9.80 -15.04 17.22
C ALA A 124 -10.02 -16.34 18.01
N ARG A 125 -10.83 -17.24 17.44
CA ARG A 125 -11.12 -18.59 17.92
C ARG A 125 -10.91 -19.59 16.79
N ARG A 126 -10.54 -20.82 17.15
CA ARG A 126 -10.45 -21.96 16.21
C ARG A 126 -11.80 -22.63 15.95
N VAL A 127 -12.83 -22.27 16.70
CA VAL A 127 -14.20 -22.73 16.55
C VAL A 127 -15.11 -21.52 16.80
N PRO A 128 -16.16 -21.29 15.99
CA PRO A 128 -17.04 -20.16 16.18
C PRO A 128 -17.85 -20.23 17.48
N ASP A 129 -18.17 -19.06 18.03
CA ASP A 129 -19.15 -18.91 19.11
C ASP A 129 -20.07 -17.70 18.84
N ALA A 130 -20.88 -17.31 19.83
CA ALA A 130 -21.83 -16.19 19.67
C ALA A 130 -21.15 -14.83 19.43
N VAL A 131 -19.93 -14.63 19.90
CA VAL A 131 -19.16 -13.37 19.79
C VAL A 131 -18.19 -13.45 18.61
N TYR A 132 -17.42 -14.54 18.52
CA TYR A 132 -16.44 -14.80 17.48
C TYR A 132 -17.08 -15.66 16.38
N SER A 133 -18.01 -15.07 15.64
CA SER A 133 -18.88 -15.77 14.68
C SER A 133 -18.48 -15.56 13.22
N ALA A 134 -17.74 -14.50 12.89
CA ALA A 134 -17.37 -14.19 11.51
C ALA A 134 -16.12 -14.95 11.09
N PRO A 135 -16.14 -15.68 9.96
CA PRO A 135 -15.00 -16.45 9.51
C PRO A 135 -13.91 -15.55 8.88
N LEU A 136 -12.66 -15.89 9.14
CA LEU A 136 -11.53 -15.51 8.30
C LEU A 136 -11.38 -16.55 7.20
N VAL A 137 -11.60 -16.13 5.96
CA VAL A 137 -11.82 -17.03 4.82
C VAL A 137 -10.59 -17.10 3.93
N ARG A 138 -10.17 -18.33 3.60
CA ARG A 138 -9.11 -18.61 2.64
C ARG A 138 -9.50 -18.18 1.22
N ARG A 139 -8.51 -17.89 0.37
CA ARG A 139 -8.78 -17.66 -1.07
C ARG A 139 -9.52 -18.88 -1.68
N PRO A 140 -10.69 -18.70 -2.28
CA PRO A 140 -11.43 -19.80 -2.91
C PRO A 140 -10.73 -20.32 -4.17
N GLY A 141 -10.77 -21.64 -4.38
CA GLY A 141 -10.06 -22.31 -5.49
C GLY A 141 -10.64 -22.04 -6.88
N ASP A 142 -11.88 -21.58 -6.96
CA ASP A 142 -12.58 -21.18 -8.18
C ASP A 142 -12.37 -19.72 -8.57
N MET A 143 -11.70 -18.93 -7.71
CA MET A 143 -11.40 -17.53 -7.97
C MET A 143 -10.24 -17.38 -8.96
N VAL A 144 -10.47 -16.60 -10.02
CA VAL A 144 -9.50 -16.33 -11.08
C VAL A 144 -9.27 -14.83 -11.28
N THR A 145 -8.08 -14.49 -11.76
CA THR A 145 -7.76 -13.15 -12.26
C THR A 145 -7.76 -13.19 -13.78
N VAL A 146 -8.57 -12.35 -14.40
CA VAL A 146 -8.64 -12.18 -15.86
C VAL A 146 -7.75 -11.00 -16.23
N ASP A 147 -6.67 -11.25 -16.97
CA ASP A 147 -5.77 -10.20 -17.48
C ASP A 147 -6.39 -9.50 -18.69
N VAL A 148 -7.14 -8.43 -18.46
CA VAL A 148 -7.82 -7.67 -19.53
C VAL A 148 -6.83 -7.06 -20.51
N ALA A 149 -5.61 -6.72 -20.09
CA ALA A 149 -4.60 -6.16 -20.99
C ALA A 149 -4.15 -7.18 -22.04
N ALA A 150 -3.99 -8.45 -21.65
CA ALA A 150 -3.68 -9.51 -22.60
C ALA A 150 -4.79 -9.70 -23.65
N PHE A 151 -6.06 -9.57 -23.26
CA PHE A 151 -7.18 -9.58 -24.22
C PHE A 151 -7.19 -8.31 -25.09
N ALA A 152 -6.95 -7.13 -24.51
CA ALA A 152 -6.88 -5.88 -25.28
C ALA A 152 -5.81 -5.93 -26.37
N GLU A 153 -4.66 -6.53 -26.08
CA GLU A 153 -3.58 -6.78 -27.03
C GLU A 153 -4.00 -7.83 -28.08
N ALA A 154 -4.47 -9.00 -27.66
CA ALA A 154 -4.82 -10.10 -28.56
C ALA A 154 -5.93 -9.73 -29.56
N TYR A 155 -6.87 -8.87 -29.17
CA TYR A 155 -8.00 -8.45 -29.99
C TYR A 155 -7.84 -7.04 -30.62
N ASP A 156 -6.70 -6.37 -30.41
CA ASP A 156 -6.45 -4.97 -30.81
C ASP A 156 -7.64 -4.05 -30.50
N ASN A 157 -8.20 -4.18 -29.30
CA ASN A 157 -9.51 -3.60 -28.96
C ASN A 157 -9.36 -2.34 -28.11
N GLU A 158 -9.67 -1.18 -28.68
CA GLU A 158 -9.63 0.11 -27.99
C GLU A 158 -10.60 0.22 -26.80
N ALA A 159 -11.75 -0.45 -26.84
CA ALA A 159 -12.71 -0.42 -25.74
C ALA A 159 -12.15 -1.11 -24.48
N LEU A 160 -11.21 -2.05 -24.63
CA LEU A 160 -10.53 -2.70 -23.51
C LEU A 160 -9.32 -1.90 -22.98
N ARG A 161 -8.76 -0.97 -23.77
CA ARG A 161 -7.61 -0.15 -23.34
C ARG A 161 -7.94 0.82 -22.19
N GLY A 162 -9.20 1.18 -22.00
CA GLY A 162 -9.69 1.98 -20.87
C GLY A 162 -10.17 1.16 -19.65
N ALA A 163 -10.21 -0.16 -19.76
CA ALA A 163 -10.67 -1.04 -18.69
C ALA A 163 -9.59 -1.24 -17.62
N PRO A 164 -9.97 -1.67 -16.40
CA PRO A 164 -8.99 -2.14 -15.42
C PRO A 164 -8.11 -3.23 -16.02
N ARG A 165 -6.79 -3.16 -15.79
CA ARG A 165 -5.82 -4.12 -16.34
C ARG A 165 -6.15 -5.57 -15.99
N ALA A 166 -6.77 -5.80 -14.84
CA ALA A 166 -7.23 -7.12 -14.43
C ALA A 166 -8.61 -7.05 -13.75
N LEU A 167 -9.39 -8.11 -13.91
CA LEU A 167 -10.67 -8.31 -13.24
C LEU A 167 -10.61 -9.57 -12.37
N THR A 168 -11.35 -9.58 -11.26
CA THR A 168 -11.52 -10.78 -10.46
C THR A 168 -12.83 -11.47 -10.82
N GLY A 169 -12.74 -12.75 -11.11
CA GLY A 169 -13.88 -13.58 -11.49
C GLY A 169 -13.88 -14.93 -10.79
N GLN A 170 -14.91 -15.71 -11.07
CA GLN A 170 -15.11 -17.08 -10.61
C GLN A 170 -15.34 -17.97 -11.83
N ILE A 171 -14.73 -19.15 -11.85
CA ILE A 171 -15.01 -20.19 -12.86
C ILE A 171 -16.40 -20.78 -12.56
N ASN A 172 -17.27 -20.78 -13.57
CA ASN A 172 -18.57 -21.44 -13.53
C ASN A 172 -18.73 -22.28 -14.80
N GLY A 173 -18.41 -23.58 -14.69
CA GLY A 173 -18.33 -24.47 -15.84
C GLY A 173 -17.32 -23.97 -16.86
N THR A 174 -17.78 -23.60 -18.04
CA THR A 174 -16.94 -23.05 -19.13
C THR A 174 -16.94 -21.53 -19.20
N GLN A 175 -17.62 -20.84 -18.27
CA GLN A 175 -17.73 -19.39 -18.23
C GLN A 175 -16.93 -18.81 -17.07
N VAL A 176 -16.42 -17.59 -17.25
CA VAL A 176 -15.94 -16.76 -16.14
C VAL A 176 -17.01 -15.70 -15.86
N ARG A 177 -17.40 -15.56 -14.60
CA ARG A 177 -18.32 -14.52 -14.13
C ARG A 177 -17.64 -13.63 -13.11
N PRO A 178 -18.12 -12.40 -12.86
CA PRO A 178 -17.62 -11.59 -11.74
C PRO A 178 -17.74 -12.38 -10.43
N TYR A 179 -16.74 -12.25 -9.56
CA TYR A 179 -16.81 -12.87 -8.24
C TYR A 179 -17.96 -12.24 -7.41
N PRO A 180 -18.64 -12.96 -6.50
CA PRO A 180 -19.75 -12.38 -5.74
C PRO A 180 -19.38 -11.18 -4.85
N LYS A 181 -20.35 -10.29 -4.62
CA LYS A 181 -20.28 -9.22 -3.62
C LYS A 181 -20.33 -9.80 -2.20
N ARG A 182 -19.91 -9.02 -1.20
CA ARG A 182 -19.97 -9.38 0.23
C ARG A 182 -21.30 -9.99 0.66
N ASP A 183 -22.44 -9.40 0.26
CA ASP A 183 -23.79 -9.85 0.63
C ASP A 183 -24.15 -11.25 0.08
N SER A 184 -23.43 -11.71 -0.93
CA SER A 184 -23.66 -12.94 -1.66
C SER A 184 -22.54 -13.96 -1.43
N ILE A 185 -21.52 -13.63 -0.63
CA ILE A 185 -20.45 -14.54 -0.22
C ILE A 185 -20.94 -15.29 1.02
N ASN A 186 -21.13 -16.61 0.87
CA ASN A 186 -21.47 -17.50 1.97
C ASN A 186 -20.37 -18.58 2.09
N PRO A 187 -19.31 -18.33 2.88
CA PRO A 187 -18.19 -19.26 3.01
C PRO A 187 -18.65 -20.56 3.67
N SER A 188 -18.22 -21.67 3.10
CA SER A 188 -18.33 -22.97 3.77
C SER A 188 -17.36 -23.04 4.97
N PRO A 189 -17.68 -23.82 6.03
CA PRO A 189 -16.82 -23.90 7.22
C PRO A 189 -15.38 -24.34 6.94
N ASP A 190 -15.13 -25.16 5.91
CA ASP A 190 -13.80 -25.62 5.50
C ASP A 190 -12.95 -24.52 4.86
N GLN A 191 -13.59 -23.47 4.33
CA GLN A 191 -12.88 -22.28 3.83
C GLN A 191 -12.43 -21.36 4.98
N ALA A 192 -13.01 -21.48 6.17
CA ALA A 192 -12.61 -20.71 7.33
C ALA A 192 -11.39 -21.34 8.01
N PHE A 193 -10.50 -20.49 8.53
CA PHE A 193 -9.36 -20.94 9.34
C PHE A 193 -9.36 -20.45 10.77
N ALA A 194 -10.07 -19.37 11.01
CA ALA A 194 -10.31 -18.82 12.32
C ALA A 194 -11.62 -18.05 12.29
N TRP A 195 -12.17 -17.76 13.46
CA TRP A 195 -13.37 -16.95 13.62
C TRP A 195 -13.06 -15.79 14.55
N ALA A 196 -13.51 -14.59 14.18
CA ALA A 196 -13.33 -13.40 14.97
C ALA A 196 -14.64 -12.62 15.08
N HIS A 197 -14.62 -11.52 15.85
CA HIS A 197 -15.76 -10.64 15.92
C HIS A 197 -16.05 -10.03 14.52
N PRO A 198 -17.31 -9.94 14.05
CA PRO A 198 -17.63 -9.48 12.68
C PRO A 198 -17.03 -8.12 12.30
N VAL A 199 -17.05 -7.15 13.22
CA VAL A 199 -16.46 -5.81 13.00
C VAL A 199 -14.93 -5.88 12.91
N ASP A 200 -14.29 -6.81 13.63
CA ASP A 200 -12.83 -6.96 13.59
C ASP A 200 -12.40 -7.61 12.28
N VAL A 201 -13.11 -8.65 11.83
CA VAL A 201 -12.90 -9.25 10.49
C VAL A 201 -13.07 -8.19 9.41
N TYR A 202 -14.10 -7.35 9.50
CA TYR A 202 -14.32 -6.28 8.53
C TYR A 202 -13.21 -5.22 8.55
N ASN A 203 -12.77 -4.76 9.72
CA ASN A 203 -11.65 -3.84 9.84
C ASN A 203 -10.36 -4.47 9.28
N LEU A 204 -10.09 -5.73 9.60
CA LEU A 204 -8.96 -6.49 9.06
C LEU A 204 -8.98 -6.54 7.52
N GLN A 205 -10.14 -6.74 6.90
CA GLN A 205 -10.31 -6.72 5.45
C GLN A 205 -10.01 -5.34 4.83
N ILE A 206 -10.22 -4.25 5.58
CA ILE A 206 -9.85 -2.90 5.15
C ILE A 206 -8.35 -2.68 5.26
N GLN A 207 -7.72 -3.14 6.34
CA GLN A 207 -6.25 -3.04 6.52
C GLN A 207 -5.50 -3.98 5.56
N GLY A 208 -6.15 -5.02 5.05
CA GLY A 208 -5.58 -6.00 4.11
C GLY A 208 -4.79 -7.12 4.78
N SER A 209 -4.31 -6.94 6.01
CA SER A 209 -3.67 -7.97 6.81
C SER A 209 -3.75 -7.66 8.30
N GLY A 210 -3.44 -8.64 9.15
CA GLY A 210 -3.31 -8.45 10.59
C GLY A 210 -2.90 -9.72 11.32
N ARG A 211 -2.59 -9.58 12.60
CA ARG A 211 -2.32 -10.71 13.49
C ARG A 211 -3.62 -11.15 14.15
N ILE A 212 -3.79 -12.46 14.23
CA ILE A 212 -4.85 -13.07 15.02
C ILE A 212 -4.24 -13.72 16.26
N ALA A 213 -4.81 -13.37 17.41
CA ALA A 213 -4.39 -13.88 18.71
C ALA A 213 -5.43 -14.87 19.23
N PHE A 214 -4.97 -16.06 19.61
CA PHE A 214 -5.80 -17.12 20.16
C PHE A 214 -5.72 -17.16 21.70
N PRO A 215 -6.73 -17.74 22.39
CA PRO A 215 -6.73 -17.85 23.85
C PRO A 215 -5.57 -18.64 24.46
N ASP A 216 -4.96 -19.53 23.69
CA ASP A 216 -3.79 -20.32 24.11
C ASP A 216 -2.47 -19.52 24.06
N GLY A 217 -2.53 -18.23 23.69
CA GLY A 217 -1.38 -17.34 23.55
C GLY A 217 -0.68 -17.43 22.19
N THR A 218 -1.09 -18.35 21.31
CA THR A 218 -0.53 -18.44 19.96
C THR A 218 -1.01 -17.27 19.09
N GLN A 219 -0.16 -16.87 18.15
CA GLN A 219 -0.51 -15.88 17.13
C GLN A 219 -0.17 -16.39 15.75
N GLU A 220 -1.06 -16.09 14.82
CA GLU A 220 -0.89 -16.31 13.40
C GLU A 220 -1.16 -14.98 12.67
N ARG A 221 -0.74 -14.88 11.42
CA ARG A 221 -1.02 -13.73 10.57
C ARG A 221 -2.09 -14.09 9.55
N ALA A 222 -3.12 -13.28 9.46
CA ALA A 222 -4.04 -13.27 8.33
C ALA A 222 -3.43 -12.38 7.24
N ALA A 223 -2.71 -13.00 6.30
CA ALA A 223 -2.08 -12.30 5.18
C ALA A 223 -3.06 -12.14 4.02
N PHE A 224 -3.03 -11.02 3.31
CA PHE A 224 -3.84 -10.80 2.10
C PHE A 224 -3.61 -11.94 1.09
N ALA A 225 -4.68 -12.53 0.57
CA ALA A 225 -4.60 -13.55 -0.47
C ALA A 225 -5.37 -13.16 -1.74
N ALA A 226 -6.53 -12.52 -1.62
CA ALA A 226 -7.30 -12.03 -2.77
C ALA A 226 -8.38 -10.99 -2.37
N GLN A 227 -8.96 -10.33 -3.37
CA GLN A 227 -10.14 -9.45 -3.23
C GLN A 227 -11.17 -9.80 -4.33
N ASN A 228 -12.46 -9.72 -4.04
CA ASN A 228 -13.55 -10.02 -4.99
C ASN A 228 -13.72 -9.01 -6.17
N GLY A 229 -12.89 -7.97 -6.25
CA GLY A 229 -12.85 -7.01 -7.37
C GLY A 229 -13.80 -5.82 -7.28
N TYR A 230 -14.68 -5.74 -6.26
CA TYR A 230 -15.55 -4.57 -6.09
C TYR A 230 -14.84 -3.39 -5.42
N ARG A 231 -15.27 -2.18 -5.78
CA ARG A 231 -14.79 -0.96 -5.13
C ARG A 231 -15.33 -0.89 -3.70
N TRP A 232 -14.43 -0.70 -2.74
CA TRP A 232 -14.76 -0.50 -1.33
C TRP A 232 -15.73 0.68 -1.11
N ARG A 233 -16.68 0.47 -0.21
CA ARG A 233 -17.56 1.51 0.36
C ARG A 233 -17.56 1.38 1.87
N SER A 234 -17.55 2.50 2.60
CA SER A 234 -17.43 2.47 4.06
C SER A 234 -18.74 2.04 4.72
N ALA A 235 -18.79 0.84 5.30
CA ALA A 235 -19.91 0.41 6.15
C ALA A 235 -20.01 1.26 7.43
N LEU A 236 -18.87 1.56 8.06
CA LEU A 236 -18.80 2.47 9.21
C LEU A 236 -19.31 3.88 8.86
N GLY A 237 -18.96 4.37 7.68
CA GLY A 237 -19.44 5.65 7.15
C GLY A 237 -20.94 5.64 6.91
N ALA A 238 -21.47 4.59 6.26
CA ALA A 238 -22.91 4.43 6.06
C ALA A 238 -23.68 4.38 7.39
N LEU A 239 -23.15 3.67 8.38
CA LEU A 239 -23.75 3.58 9.71
C LEU A 239 -23.75 4.93 10.44
N ARG A 240 -22.64 5.68 10.36
CA ARG A 240 -22.57 7.06 10.85
C ARG A 240 -23.61 7.96 10.17
N ASP A 241 -23.68 7.92 8.85
CA ASP A 241 -24.55 8.79 8.05
C ASP A 241 -26.04 8.49 8.29
N SER A 242 -26.37 7.25 8.67
CA SER A 242 -27.72 6.86 9.10
C SER A 242 -28.11 7.35 10.51
N GLY A 243 -27.18 7.89 11.29
CA GLY A 243 -27.40 8.33 12.68
C GLY A 243 -27.50 7.19 13.70
N GLN A 244 -27.28 5.94 13.30
CA GLN A 244 -27.39 4.77 14.18
C GLN A 244 -26.18 4.60 15.11
N LEU A 245 -25.07 5.28 14.83
CA LEU A 245 -23.83 5.16 15.59
C LEU A 245 -23.70 6.28 16.63
N GLN A 246 -23.66 5.90 17.91
CA GLN A 246 -23.41 6.84 19.02
C GLN A 246 -21.91 7.07 19.23
N GLY A 247 -21.54 8.29 19.63
CA GLY A 247 -20.15 8.62 20.02
C GLY A 247 -19.15 8.79 18.87
N GLY A 248 -19.62 8.83 17.61
CA GLY A 248 -18.79 9.05 16.43
C GLY A 248 -18.32 7.78 15.72
N ALA A 249 -17.74 7.94 14.54
CA ALA A 249 -17.34 6.85 13.63
C ALA A 249 -15.98 6.24 14.01
N THR A 250 -15.98 5.41 15.05
CA THR A 250 -14.80 4.64 15.50
C THR A 250 -15.07 3.14 15.43
N TRP A 251 -14.01 2.34 15.31
CA TRP A 251 -14.11 0.88 15.35
C TRP A 251 -14.70 0.36 16.66
N SER A 252 -14.33 0.98 17.79
CA SER A 252 -14.89 0.64 19.12
C SER A 252 -16.40 0.88 19.20
N ASN A 253 -16.88 2.01 18.66
CA ASN A 253 -18.31 2.31 18.65
C ASN A 253 -19.05 1.38 17.71
N PHE A 254 -18.45 1.00 16.57
CA PHE A 254 -19.07 0.05 15.65
C PHE A 254 -19.17 -1.35 16.28
N ARG A 255 -18.12 -1.81 16.97
CA ARG A 255 -18.17 -3.05 17.75
C ARG A 255 -19.30 -3.01 18.79
N THR A 256 -19.35 -1.95 19.59
CA THR A 256 -20.39 -1.74 20.60
C THR A 256 -21.80 -1.73 19.98
N TRP A 257 -21.97 -1.10 18.82
CA TRP A 257 -23.24 -1.11 18.10
C TRP A 257 -23.60 -2.51 17.60
N SER A 258 -22.64 -3.25 17.04
CA SER A 258 -22.80 -4.64 16.58
C SER A 258 -23.26 -5.55 17.73
N ASP A 259 -22.58 -5.48 18.87
CA ASP A 259 -22.90 -6.26 20.07
C ASP A 259 -24.33 -5.99 20.58
N ARG A 260 -24.81 -4.74 20.46
CA ARG A 260 -26.15 -4.35 20.92
C ARG A 260 -27.27 -4.72 19.94
N ASN A 261 -27.01 -4.70 18.63
CA ASN A 261 -28.04 -4.88 17.60
C ASN A 261 -28.10 -6.30 17.03
N GLY A 262 -27.11 -7.14 17.34
CA GLY A 262 -27.10 -8.56 16.96
C GLY A 262 -26.63 -8.83 15.53
N ALA A 263 -26.55 -10.12 15.19
CA ALA A 263 -25.88 -10.61 13.99
C ALA A 263 -26.54 -10.16 12.67
N GLU A 264 -27.88 -10.16 12.59
CA GLU A 264 -28.59 -9.78 11.36
C GLU A 264 -28.38 -8.30 11.02
N ALA A 265 -28.57 -7.40 11.99
CA ALA A 265 -28.32 -5.97 11.80
C ALA A 265 -26.84 -5.70 11.47
N THR A 266 -25.93 -6.41 12.13
CA THR A 266 -24.49 -6.32 11.85
C THR A 266 -24.17 -6.73 10.42
N GLN A 267 -24.68 -7.87 9.97
CA GLN A 267 -24.49 -8.33 8.59
C GLN A 267 -25.06 -7.33 7.58
N HIS A 268 -26.25 -6.80 7.83
CA HIS A 268 -26.87 -5.78 6.98
C HIS A 268 -26.01 -4.52 6.87
N ALA A 269 -25.48 -4.02 7.99
CA ALA A 269 -24.60 -2.85 7.99
C ALA A 269 -23.30 -3.12 7.22
N LEU A 270 -22.66 -4.28 7.44
CA LEU A 270 -21.43 -4.67 6.73
C LEU A 270 -21.66 -4.80 5.22
N ASN A 271 -22.82 -5.28 4.78
CA ASN A 271 -23.18 -5.44 3.38
C ASN A 271 -23.31 -4.12 2.59
N ALA A 272 -23.28 -2.96 3.25
CA ALA A 272 -23.11 -1.67 2.57
C ALA A 272 -21.79 -1.59 1.77
N ASP A 273 -20.79 -2.38 2.16
CA ASP A 273 -19.53 -2.56 1.43
C ASP A 273 -19.59 -3.81 0.52
N PRO A 274 -19.62 -3.65 -0.82
CA PRO A 274 -19.60 -4.81 -1.71
C PRO A 274 -18.24 -5.51 -1.77
N SER A 275 -17.16 -4.84 -1.35
CA SER A 275 -15.81 -5.41 -1.37
C SER A 275 -15.65 -6.50 -0.31
N TYR A 276 -14.87 -7.53 -0.63
CA TYR A 276 -14.51 -8.60 0.30
C TYR A 276 -13.06 -9.03 0.07
N VAL A 277 -12.30 -9.15 1.15
CA VAL A 277 -10.90 -9.61 1.16
C VAL A 277 -10.81 -11.01 1.75
N PHE A 278 -10.09 -11.87 1.06
CA PHE A 278 -9.75 -13.22 1.46
C PHE A 278 -8.30 -13.24 1.95
N PHE A 279 -8.04 -14.09 2.95
CA PHE A 279 -6.74 -14.19 3.59
C PHE A 279 -6.11 -15.55 3.38
N GLN A 280 -4.89 -15.71 3.86
CA GLN A 280 -4.25 -16.99 4.11
C GLN A 280 -3.55 -16.92 5.46
N GLU A 281 -3.48 -18.04 6.17
CA GLU A 281 -2.70 -18.14 7.40
C GLU A 281 -1.21 -18.07 7.07
N GLU A 282 -0.49 -17.23 7.80
CA GLU A 282 0.96 -17.17 7.78
C GLU A 282 1.49 -17.30 9.21
N ARG A 283 2.45 -18.21 9.42
CA ARG A 283 3.14 -18.32 10.69
C ARG A 283 4.00 -17.07 10.92
N ILE A 284 4.01 -16.58 12.17
CA ILE A 284 4.86 -15.46 12.57
C ILE A 284 6.17 -16.01 13.13
N ASP A 285 7.20 -16.09 12.30
CA ASP A 285 8.54 -16.53 12.73
C ASP A 285 9.35 -15.40 13.39
N ASP A 286 9.18 -14.17 12.89
CA ASP A 286 9.79 -12.95 13.43
C ASP A 286 8.67 -12.00 13.91
N PRO A 287 8.44 -11.88 15.23
CA PRO A 287 7.44 -10.98 15.78
C PRO A 287 7.70 -9.50 15.50
N SER A 288 8.92 -9.10 15.14
CA SER A 288 9.26 -7.72 14.76
C SER A 288 8.95 -7.42 13.29
N ALA A 289 8.70 -8.46 12.48
CA ALA A 289 8.29 -8.31 11.10
C ALA A 289 6.79 -8.03 11.00
N GLY A 290 6.43 -7.04 10.18
CA GLY A 290 5.08 -6.82 9.72
C GLY A 290 4.66 -7.85 8.65
N PRO A 291 3.48 -7.66 8.05
CA PRO A 291 2.98 -8.51 6.98
C PRO A 291 3.83 -8.34 5.72
N ARG A 292 3.69 -9.23 4.74
CA ARG A 292 4.34 -9.04 3.43
C ARG A 292 3.62 -7.94 2.66
N GLY A 293 4.35 -6.90 2.28
CA GLY A 293 3.82 -5.84 1.41
C GLY A 293 3.75 -6.28 -0.05
N ALA A 294 3.25 -5.41 -0.92
CA ALA A 294 3.17 -5.65 -2.36
C ALA A 294 4.50 -5.97 -3.05
N ALA A 295 5.65 -5.66 -2.41
CA ALA A 295 6.97 -6.07 -2.88
C ALA A 295 7.31 -7.55 -2.60
N GLY A 296 6.46 -8.28 -1.88
CA GLY A 296 6.65 -9.70 -1.54
C GLY A 296 7.56 -9.96 -0.33
N VAL A 297 7.95 -8.90 0.39
CA VAL A 297 8.87 -8.97 1.54
C VAL A 297 8.19 -8.46 2.82
N PRO A 298 8.56 -8.96 4.01
CA PRO A 298 7.99 -8.49 5.26
C PRO A 298 8.27 -6.99 5.50
N LEU A 299 7.24 -6.27 5.94
CA LEU A 299 7.34 -4.86 6.30
C LEU A 299 8.08 -4.67 7.63
N THR A 300 8.72 -3.52 7.76
CA THR A 300 9.56 -3.13 8.90
C THR A 300 8.93 -1.89 9.53
N PRO A 301 8.52 -1.95 10.81
CA PRO A 301 8.00 -0.78 11.51
C PRO A 301 8.95 0.40 11.37
N MET A 302 8.44 1.56 10.94
CA MET A 302 9.21 2.80 10.71
C MET A 302 10.36 2.69 9.69
N GLY A 303 10.46 1.57 8.96
CA GLY A 303 11.44 1.33 7.90
C GLY A 303 10.80 1.09 6.53
N SER A 304 9.49 0.85 6.47
CA SER A 304 8.75 0.59 5.24
C SER A 304 7.74 1.68 4.93
N ILE A 305 7.55 1.94 3.64
CA ILE A 305 6.56 2.88 3.13
C ILE A 305 5.80 2.27 1.95
N ALA A 306 4.49 2.53 1.90
CA ALA A 306 3.68 2.30 0.72
C ALA A 306 3.77 3.51 -0.22
N VAL A 307 3.98 3.27 -1.51
CA VAL A 307 4.20 4.31 -2.53
C VAL A 307 3.32 4.10 -3.76
N ASP A 308 3.33 5.08 -4.66
CA ASP A 308 2.80 4.93 -6.01
C ASP A 308 3.84 4.25 -6.94
N PRO A 309 3.61 2.98 -7.37
CA PRO A 309 4.51 2.26 -8.25
C PRO A 309 4.58 2.85 -9.67
N ALA A 310 3.72 3.80 -10.05
CA ALA A 310 3.90 4.51 -11.32
C ALA A 310 5.11 5.46 -11.30
N PHE A 311 5.71 5.69 -10.12
CA PHE A 311 6.81 6.63 -9.91
C PHE A 311 7.98 5.99 -9.17
N HIS A 312 7.72 5.31 -8.05
CA HIS A 312 8.75 4.72 -7.18
C HIS A 312 8.77 3.20 -7.32
N PRO A 313 9.91 2.59 -7.75
CA PRO A 313 10.00 1.14 -7.80
C PRO A 313 10.00 0.56 -6.39
N TYR A 314 9.53 -0.67 -6.23
CA TYR A 314 9.68 -1.39 -4.98
C TYR A 314 11.16 -1.67 -4.70
N GLY A 315 11.56 -1.44 -3.45
CA GLY A 315 12.95 -1.42 -3.01
C GLY A 315 13.60 -0.05 -3.04
N ALA A 316 12.95 0.98 -3.61
CA ALA A 316 13.47 2.35 -3.57
C ALA A 316 13.69 2.79 -2.12
N VAL A 317 14.84 3.42 -1.88
CA VAL A 317 15.18 4.02 -0.59
C VAL A 317 14.72 5.49 -0.63
N VAL A 318 13.88 5.88 0.30
CA VAL A 318 13.15 7.16 0.29
C VAL A 318 13.34 7.84 1.63
N PHE A 319 13.79 9.08 1.62
CA PHE A 319 13.78 9.92 2.82
C PHE A 319 12.58 10.86 2.76
N VAL A 320 11.88 11.00 3.88
CA VAL A 320 10.77 11.93 4.01
C VAL A 320 11.01 12.92 5.14
N ASP A 321 10.63 14.17 4.91
CA ASP A 321 10.64 15.26 5.91
C ASP A 321 9.23 15.86 5.98
N GLY A 322 8.52 15.52 7.05
CA GLY A 322 7.18 16.02 7.33
C GLY A 322 7.03 16.37 8.80
N GLU A 323 5.78 16.36 9.28
CA GLU A 323 5.44 16.65 10.67
C GLU A 323 4.54 15.54 11.23
N TYR A 324 4.71 15.22 12.50
CA TYR A 324 3.85 14.32 13.25
C TYR A 324 3.69 14.83 14.69
N ASN A 325 2.45 15.08 15.13
CA ASN A 325 2.14 15.68 16.44
C ASN A 325 2.94 16.98 16.71
N SER A 326 3.03 17.88 15.71
CA SER A 326 3.79 19.14 15.81
C SER A 326 5.28 18.98 16.09
N GLN A 327 5.83 17.81 15.79
CA GLN A 327 7.27 17.53 15.81
C GLN A 327 7.74 17.12 14.42
N PRO A 328 9.01 17.40 14.05
CA PRO A 328 9.56 16.90 12.79
C PRO A 328 9.46 15.38 12.69
N PHE A 329 8.93 14.90 11.56
CA PHE A 329 8.89 13.49 11.20
C PHE A 329 9.87 13.25 10.06
N ARG A 330 11.04 12.70 10.39
CA ARG A 330 12.17 12.55 9.47
C ARG A 330 12.66 11.13 9.48
N HIS A 331 12.41 10.40 8.40
CA HIS A 331 12.71 8.97 8.32
C HIS A 331 13.26 8.60 6.95
N LEU A 332 14.30 7.76 6.97
CA LEU A 332 14.67 6.97 5.81
C LEU A 332 13.84 5.68 5.80
N LEU A 333 13.24 5.36 4.67
CA LEU A 333 12.26 4.31 4.47
C LEU A 333 12.57 3.55 3.19
N VAL A 334 12.00 2.35 3.05
CA VAL A 334 12.10 1.55 1.83
C VAL A 334 10.70 1.29 1.28
N ALA A 335 10.49 1.59 0.00
CA ALA A 335 9.25 1.31 -0.71
C ALA A 335 9.01 -0.20 -0.80
N GLN A 336 8.20 -0.76 0.08
CA GLN A 336 7.94 -2.22 0.15
C GLN A 336 6.48 -2.57 -0.07
N ASP A 337 5.64 -1.55 -0.29
CA ASP A 337 4.21 -1.73 -0.41
C ASP A 337 3.54 -0.72 -1.35
N THR A 338 2.27 -0.93 -1.64
CA THR A 338 1.40 0.04 -2.31
C THR A 338 -0.03 -0.11 -1.81
N GLY A 339 -0.85 0.91 -2.04
CA GLY A 339 -2.28 0.86 -1.75
C GLY A 339 -3.07 1.66 -2.77
N GLY A 340 -4.33 1.29 -2.99
CA GLY A 340 -5.21 2.00 -3.94
C GLY A 340 -5.36 3.49 -3.63
N ALA A 341 -5.34 3.87 -2.34
CA ALA A 341 -5.40 5.27 -1.91
C ALA A 341 -4.07 6.03 -2.07
N ILE A 342 -2.96 5.31 -2.29
CA ILE A 342 -1.59 5.85 -2.38
C ILE A 342 -1.19 6.13 -3.83
N ARG A 343 -1.86 5.51 -4.81
CA ARG A 343 -1.68 5.75 -6.25
C ARG A 343 -2.21 7.11 -6.69
N ARG A 344 -1.57 8.19 -6.21
CA ARG A 344 -1.98 9.59 -6.39
C ARG A 344 -0.81 10.50 -6.79
N GLY A 345 0.34 9.94 -7.13
CA GLY A 345 1.51 10.70 -7.54
C GLY A 345 2.77 10.46 -6.69
N PRO A 346 3.88 11.12 -7.06
CA PRO A 346 5.22 10.82 -6.55
C PRO A 346 5.53 11.37 -5.15
N LEU A 347 4.61 12.11 -4.53
CA LEU A 347 4.82 12.70 -3.20
C LEU A 347 3.77 12.20 -2.19
N ARG A 348 3.06 11.12 -2.52
CA ARG A 348 2.07 10.47 -1.67
C ARG A 348 2.65 9.18 -1.09
N GLY A 349 2.57 9.02 0.23
CA GLY A 349 3.05 7.80 0.90
C GLY A 349 2.33 7.46 2.19
N ASP A 350 2.38 6.18 2.54
CA ASP A 350 1.84 5.66 3.79
C ASP A 350 2.95 4.95 4.57
N VAL A 351 3.31 5.46 5.75
CA VAL A 351 4.39 4.86 6.55
C VAL A 351 3.85 3.71 7.38
N PHE A 352 4.52 2.56 7.36
CA PHE A 352 4.13 1.43 8.19
C PHE A 352 4.62 1.63 9.63
N PHE A 353 3.70 1.86 10.57
CA PHE A 353 4.02 2.15 11.97
C PHE A 353 4.28 0.90 12.82
N GLY A 354 3.99 -0.29 12.29
CA GLY A 354 4.15 -1.56 12.98
C GLY A 354 2.82 -2.25 13.28
N SER A 355 2.81 -3.07 14.34
CA SER A 355 1.69 -3.95 14.66
C SER A 355 1.06 -3.62 16.01
N GLY A 356 -0.25 -3.84 16.14
CA GLY A 356 -0.99 -3.68 17.39
C GLY A 356 -1.61 -2.31 17.63
N SER A 357 -2.29 -2.17 18.76
CA SER A 357 -3.14 -1.02 19.09
C SER A 357 -2.36 0.28 19.26
N GLU A 358 -1.13 0.22 19.77
CA GLU A 358 -0.27 1.40 19.88
C GLU A 358 0.14 1.94 18.50
N ALA A 359 0.59 1.06 17.61
CA ALA A 359 0.88 1.41 16.22
C ALA A 359 -0.37 1.97 15.52
N GLY A 360 -1.55 1.39 15.76
CA GLY A 360 -2.81 1.87 15.22
C GLY A 360 -3.17 3.30 15.66
N ARG A 361 -3.18 3.56 16.97
CA ARG A 361 -3.44 4.91 17.51
C ARG A 361 -2.44 5.94 17.00
N ALA A 362 -1.19 5.53 16.79
CA ALA A 362 -0.16 6.39 16.24
C ALA A 362 -0.37 6.65 14.75
N ALA A 363 -0.67 5.62 13.97
CA ALA A 363 -0.90 5.72 12.54
C ALA A 363 -2.09 6.63 12.21
N GLU A 364 -3.19 6.53 12.97
CA GLU A 364 -4.40 7.34 12.78
C GLU A 364 -4.19 8.85 12.91
N ARG A 365 -3.10 9.29 13.58
CA ARG A 365 -2.77 10.71 13.74
C ARG A 365 -1.91 11.27 12.61
N MET A 366 -1.29 10.42 11.80
CA MET A 366 -0.39 10.87 10.73
C MET A 366 -1.19 11.33 9.51
N ASN A 367 -1.18 12.63 9.26
CA ASN A 367 -1.74 13.23 8.06
C ASN A 367 -1.11 14.60 7.83
N ALA A 368 0.03 14.63 7.16
CA ALA A 368 0.84 15.84 7.04
C ALA A 368 1.47 15.98 5.65
N PRO A 369 1.71 17.22 5.18
CA PRO A 369 2.54 17.43 4.01
C PRO A 369 3.98 16.96 4.28
N ALA A 370 4.68 16.55 3.23
CA ALA A 370 6.08 16.14 3.35
C ALA A 370 6.91 16.46 2.10
N ARG A 371 8.21 16.69 2.31
CA ARG A 371 9.24 16.74 1.28
C ARG A 371 9.89 15.37 1.15
N TRP A 372 10.33 15.04 -0.05
CA TRP A 372 10.80 13.70 -0.39
C TRP A 372 12.15 13.75 -1.08
N TRP A 373 13.01 12.81 -0.72
CA TRP A 373 14.23 12.46 -1.43
C TRP A 373 14.23 10.97 -1.69
N THR A 374 14.97 10.54 -2.70
CA THR A 374 15.29 9.12 -2.90
C THR A 374 16.79 8.94 -2.99
N LEU A 375 17.28 7.83 -2.44
CA LEU A 375 18.68 7.44 -2.52
C LEU A 375 18.82 6.44 -3.67
N THR A 376 19.56 6.81 -4.70
CA THR A 376 19.83 5.98 -5.88
C THR A 376 21.19 5.29 -5.75
N PRO A 377 21.35 4.02 -6.13
CA PRO A 377 22.66 3.35 -6.08
C PRO A 377 23.69 4.13 -6.90
N ARG A 378 24.92 4.20 -6.41
CA ARG A 378 26.02 4.81 -7.17
C ARG A 378 26.20 4.06 -8.50
N GLY A 379 26.10 4.80 -9.61
CA GLY A 379 26.24 4.26 -10.97
C GLY A 379 24.92 3.82 -11.63
N ALA A 380 23.81 3.79 -10.89
CA ALA A 380 22.51 3.51 -11.49
C ALA A 380 22.02 4.71 -12.35
N PRO A 381 21.29 4.47 -13.46
CA PRO A 381 20.67 5.53 -14.22
C PRO A 381 19.62 6.30 -13.39
N ILE A 382 19.73 7.63 -13.42
CA ILE A 382 18.73 8.60 -13.00
C ILE A 382 18.06 9.12 -14.27
N SER A 383 16.91 8.55 -14.62
CA SER A 383 16.17 8.85 -15.86
C SER A 383 15.76 10.32 -15.97
#